data_AF-A0A7Y0APW9-F1
#
_entry.id   AF-A0A7Y0APW9-F1
#
_cell.length_a   1.000
_cell.length_b   1.000
_cell.length_c   1.000
_cell.angle_alpha   90.00
_cell.angle_beta   90.00
_cell.angle_gamma   90.00
#
_symmetry.space_group_name_H-M   'P 1'
#
loop_
_entity.id
_entity.type
_entity.pdbx_description
1 polymer ?
#
loop_
_entity_poly.entity_id
_entity_poly.type
_entity_poly.pdbx_seq_one_letter_code
_entity_poly.pdbx_strand_id
1 'polypeptide(L)'
;MKKLILAFFFCIGLNAFAQSGAQVKDLFQKIKEQAKIDKNDRAVYEVLDEFYNKNLQAENDEMTPETIQRIEKMASDPNTKNLHILMLFLMYQQHISRTSMAGKAPDTEFQIETMNILENETREVYGKVPAIIYIYKAESLDGAGKKSEVKTVLDQGLKEYPDSVPLKVYTYLNTKDEVLKNDLVKNHPNHWMVQQFGIK
;
A
#
# COMPACT_ATOMS: atom_id res chain seq x y z
N MET A 1 3.22 -15.13 -10.17
CA MET A 1 3.23 -15.23 -8.71
C MET A 1 2.29 -14.21 -8.02
N LYS A 2 1.70 -13.24 -8.76
CA LYS A 2 0.51 -12.46 -8.32
C LYS A 2 -0.59 -13.30 -7.62
N LYS A 3 -0.81 -14.55 -8.06
CA LYS A 3 -1.76 -15.50 -7.44
C LYS A 3 -1.37 -15.95 -6.01
N LEU A 4 -0.07 -15.98 -5.67
CA LEU A 4 0.41 -16.34 -4.32
C LEU A 4 0.13 -15.22 -3.32
N ILE A 5 0.30 -13.95 -3.71
CA ILE A 5 -0.02 -12.79 -2.87
C ILE A 5 -1.54 -12.71 -2.64
N LEU A 6 -2.33 -12.92 -3.70
CA LEU A 6 -3.79 -13.03 -3.60
C LEU A 6 -4.23 -14.18 -2.66
N ALA A 7 -3.56 -15.34 -2.71
CA ALA A 7 -3.82 -16.47 -1.81
C ALA A 7 -3.37 -16.19 -0.36
N PHE A 8 -2.24 -15.50 -0.16
CA PHE A 8 -1.72 -15.12 1.15
C PHE A 8 -2.73 -14.31 1.94
N PHE A 9 -3.26 -13.24 1.35
CA PHE A 9 -4.23 -12.39 2.03
C PHE A 9 -5.61 -13.05 2.21
N PHE A 10 -5.87 -14.16 1.53
CA PHE A 10 -7.10 -14.92 1.71
C PHE A 10 -7.08 -15.76 3.00
N CYS A 11 -5.92 -16.31 3.40
CA CYS A 11 -5.76 -17.21 4.54
C CYS A 11 -5.69 -16.51 5.90
N ILE A 12 -5.52 -15.19 5.94
CA ILE A 12 -5.57 -14.43 7.18
C ILE A 12 -7.03 -14.40 7.68
N GLY A 13 -7.32 -15.08 8.79
CA GLY A 13 -8.66 -15.27 9.36
C GLY A 13 -9.33 -14.01 9.94
N LEU A 14 -9.09 -12.83 9.37
CA LEU A 14 -9.77 -11.59 9.74
C LEU A 14 -11.17 -11.60 9.08
N ASN A 15 -12.21 -11.77 9.89
CA ASN A 15 -13.62 -11.74 9.48
C ASN A 15 -14.10 -10.30 9.19
N ALA A 16 -13.39 -9.54 8.34
CA ALA A 16 -13.67 -8.12 8.08
C ALA A 16 -14.75 -7.86 7.00
N PHE A 17 -15.70 -8.79 6.81
CA PHE A 17 -16.59 -8.83 5.65
C PHE A 17 -17.77 -7.84 5.64
N ALA A 18 -17.87 -6.92 6.61
CA ALA A 18 -19.02 -6.02 6.72
C ALA A 18 -18.67 -4.55 7.04
N GLN A 19 -17.39 -4.18 6.99
CA GLN A 19 -16.96 -2.89 7.52
C GLN A 19 -17.05 -1.77 6.47
N SER A 20 -18.01 -0.86 6.66
CA SER A 20 -18.03 0.44 5.98
C SER A 20 -16.89 1.35 6.46
N GLY A 21 -16.61 2.46 5.76
CA GLY A 21 -15.54 3.40 6.13
C GLY A 21 -15.57 3.86 7.59
N ALA A 22 -16.76 4.10 8.16
CA ALA A 22 -16.92 4.44 9.58
C ALA A 22 -16.48 3.31 10.53
N GLN A 23 -16.67 2.05 10.14
CA GLN A 23 -16.32 0.90 10.97
C GLN A 23 -14.81 0.61 11.00
N VAL A 24 -14.06 1.09 10.00
CA VAL A 24 -12.59 0.98 9.96
C VAL A 24 -11.96 1.79 11.09
N LYS A 25 -12.46 3.00 11.36
CA LYS A 25 -11.96 3.84 12.46
C LYS A 25 -12.11 3.13 13.79
N ASP A 26 -13.30 2.64 14.08
CA ASP A 26 -13.59 1.96 15.35
C ASP A 26 -12.77 0.67 15.51
N LEU A 27 -12.62 -0.10 14.44
CA LEU A 27 -11.77 -1.29 14.45
C LEU A 27 -10.31 -0.90 14.71
N PHE A 28 -9.79 0.09 13.98
CA PHE A 28 -8.42 0.54 14.14
C PHE A 28 -8.14 1.02 15.57
N GLN A 29 -9.06 1.78 16.18
CA GLN A 29 -8.90 2.22 17.57
C GLN A 29 -8.79 1.03 18.52
N LYS A 30 -9.65 0.01 18.39
CA LYS A 30 -9.57 -1.21 19.20
C LYS A 30 -8.23 -1.94 19.04
N ILE A 31 -7.71 -2.02 17.81
CA ILE A 31 -6.40 -2.63 17.55
C ILE A 31 -5.28 -1.78 18.17
N LYS A 32 -5.34 -0.45 18.02
CA LYS A 32 -4.34 0.49 18.55
C LYS A 32 -4.29 0.49 20.07
N GLU A 33 -5.43 0.41 20.75
CA GLU A 33 -5.52 0.34 22.23
C GLU A 33 -4.77 -0.87 22.82
N GLN A 34 -4.66 -1.96 22.07
CA GLN A 34 -3.96 -3.19 22.49
C GLN A 34 -2.50 -3.22 22.03
N ALA A 35 -2.07 -2.27 21.20
CA ALA A 35 -0.77 -2.29 20.56
C ALA A 35 0.33 -1.70 21.46
N LYS A 36 1.52 -2.29 21.39
CA LYS A 36 2.74 -1.73 22.00
C LYS A 36 3.32 -0.70 21.03
N ILE A 37 3.11 0.59 21.28
CA ILE A 37 3.62 1.66 20.42
C ILE A 37 5.05 2.04 20.83
N ASP A 38 5.98 2.03 19.88
CA ASP A 38 7.37 2.44 20.07
C ASP A 38 7.88 3.19 18.83
N LYS A 39 8.14 4.50 18.98
CA LYS A 39 8.59 5.37 17.87
C LYS A 39 10.01 5.05 17.37
N ASN A 40 10.80 4.33 18.15
CA ASN A 40 12.16 3.94 17.79
C ASN A 40 12.22 2.58 17.09
N ASP A 41 11.18 1.74 17.24
CA ASP A 41 11.13 0.43 16.60
C ASP A 41 10.66 0.57 15.15
N ARG A 42 11.52 0.23 14.19
CA ARG A 42 11.25 0.37 12.76
C ARG A 42 10.82 -0.93 12.09
N ALA A 43 10.65 -2.03 12.82
CA ALA A 43 10.47 -3.35 12.21
C ALA A 43 9.23 -3.42 11.29
N VAL A 44 8.10 -2.85 11.73
CA VAL A 44 6.89 -2.78 10.90
C VAL A 44 7.08 -1.84 9.70
N TYR A 45 7.76 -0.70 9.89
CA TYR A 45 8.07 0.21 8.78
C TYR A 45 8.91 -0.50 7.71
N GLU A 46 9.96 -1.23 8.13
CA GLU A 46 10.83 -2.00 7.23
C GLU A 46 10.07 -3.08 6.47
N VAL A 47 9.07 -3.72 7.09
CA VAL A 47 8.21 -4.68 6.40
C VAL A 47 7.38 -4.01 5.31
N LEU A 48 6.81 -2.82 5.58
CA LEU A 48 6.04 -2.08 4.56
C LEU A 48 6.95 -1.65 3.40
N ASP A 49 8.19 -1.25 3.70
CA ASP A 49 9.19 -0.87 2.71
C ASP A 49 9.71 -2.08 1.92
N GLU A 50 9.94 -3.21 2.57
CA GLU A 50 10.31 -4.46 1.89
C GLU A 50 9.19 -4.92 0.95
N PHE A 51 7.93 -4.88 1.42
CA PHE A 51 6.77 -5.22 0.59
C PHE A 51 6.68 -4.30 -0.63
N TYR A 52 6.84 -2.98 -0.43
CA TYR A 52 6.89 -2.01 -1.51
C TYR A 52 7.99 -2.35 -2.53
N ASN A 53 9.21 -2.53 -2.05
CA ASN A 53 10.37 -2.72 -2.89
C ASN A 53 10.24 -3.99 -3.75
N LYS A 54 9.83 -5.11 -3.12
CA LYS A 54 9.76 -6.41 -3.78
C LYS A 54 8.53 -6.63 -4.67
N ASN A 55 7.43 -5.94 -4.38
CA ASN A 55 6.16 -6.15 -5.08
C ASN A 55 5.85 -5.05 -6.10
N LEU A 56 6.18 -3.79 -5.80
CA LEU A 56 5.81 -2.66 -6.66
C LEU A 56 6.98 -2.02 -7.38
N GLN A 57 8.10 -1.79 -6.70
CA GLN A 57 9.26 -1.05 -7.26
C GLN A 57 10.18 -1.93 -8.12
N ALA A 58 10.31 -3.20 -7.78
CA ALA A 58 11.16 -4.12 -8.53
C ALA A 58 10.64 -4.30 -9.96
N GLU A 59 11.56 -4.50 -10.91
CA GLU A 59 11.18 -4.75 -12.31
C GLU A 59 10.37 -6.05 -12.45
N ASN A 60 10.69 -7.04 -11.62
CA ASN A 60 10.07 -8.34 -11.55
C ASN A 60 9.47 -8.60 -10.15
N ASP A 61 8.63 -9.63 -10.04
CA ASP A 61 8.08 -10.07 -8.75
C ASP A 61 9.18 -10.71 -7.90
N GLU A 62 9.61 -10.01 -6.85
CA GLU A 62 10.67 -10.42 -5.93
C GLU A 62 10.11 -10.86 -4.56
N MET A 63 8.79 -10.99 -4.42
CA MET A 63 8.18 -11.50 -3.20
C MET A 63 8.46 -12.99 -3.04
N THR A 64 9.14 -13.34 -1.93
CA THR A 64 9.54 -14.71 -1.62
C THR A 64 8.69 -15.32 -0.50
N PRO A 65 8.58 -16.65 -0.40
CA PRO A 65 7.98 -17.31 0.76
C PRO A 65 8.58 -16.87 2.10
N GLU A 66 9.88 -16.59 2.14
CA GLU A 66 10.59 -16.12 3.33
C GLU A 66 10.10 -14.73 3.76
N THR A 67 9.91 -13.81 2.80
CA THR A 67 9.32 -12.49 3.08
C THR A 67 7.89 -12.64 3.62
N ILE A 68 7.10 -13.54 3.05
CA ILE A 68 5.73 -13.82 3.53
C ILE A 68 5.74 -14.36 4.96
N GLN A 69 6.57 -15.36 5.24
CA GLN A 69 6.69 -15.95 6.59
C GLN A 69 7.15 -14.93 7.64
N ARG A 70 8.03 -13.99 7.27
CA ARG A 70 8.45 -12.89 8.15
C ARG A 70 7.25 -12.01 8.53
N ILE A 71 6.42 -11.65 7.56
CA ILE A 71 5.20 -10.85 7.77
C ILE A 71 4.23 -11.60 8.68
N GLU A 72 4.00 -12.89 8.42
CA GLU A 72 3.11 -13.75 9.24
C GLU A 72 3.59 -13.84 10.68
N LYS A 73 4.88 -14.11 10.87
CA LYS A 73 5.48 -14.22 12.20
C LYS A 73 5.29 -12.93 12.99
N MET A 74 5.58 -11.78 12.37
CA MET A 74 5.37 -10.47 13.00
C MET A 74 3.89 -10.21 13.32
N ALA A 75 2.98 -10.53 12.41
CA ALA A 75 1.55 -10.36 12.61
C ALA A 75 0.97 -11.27 13.71
N SER A 76 1.57 -12.44 13.93
CA SER A 76 1.16 -13.41 14.94
C SER A 76 1.75 -13.18 16.34
N ASP A 77 2.81 -12.37 16.46
CA ASP A 77 3.46 -12.09 17.74
C ASP A 77 2.83 -10.85 18.41
N PRO A 78 2.11 -11.02 19.54
CA PRO A 78 1.50 -9.90 20.27
C PRO A 78 2.53 -8.95 20.90
N ASN A 79 3.81 -9.31 20.90
CA ASN A 79 4.89 -8.44 21.36
C ASN A 79 5.48 -7.56 20.26
N THR A 80 5.11 -7.79 19.00
CA THR A 80 5.50 -6.91 17.89
C THR A 80 5.07 -5.48 18.19
N LYS A 81 6.03 -4.57 18.23
CA LYS A 81 5.77 -3.15 18.40
C LYS A 81 5.15 -2.59 17.14
N ASN A 82 4.28 -1.60 17.31
CA ASN A 82 3.55 -0.92 16.22
C ASN A 82 2.71 -1.88 15.35
N LEU A 83 2.32 -3.03 15.90
CA LEU A 83 1.57 -4.08 15.20
C LEU A 83 0.24 -3.57 14.61
N HIS A 84 -0.38 -2.55 15.20
CA HIS A 84 -1.62 -1.96 14.69
C HIS A 84 -1.49 -1.40 13.27
N ILE A 85 -0.31 -0.87 12.91
CA ILE A 85 -0.03 -0.39 11.55
C ILE A 85 0.03 -1.58 10.58
N LEU A 86 0.74 -2.65 10.96
CA LEU A 86 0.85 -3.85 10.13
C LEU A 86 -0.52 -4.50 9.95
N MET A 87 -1.30 -4.64 11.03
CA MET A 87 -2.64 -5.23 10.97
C MET A 87 -3.58 -4.44 10.07
N LEU A 88 -3.56 -3.11 10.15
CA LEU A 88 -4.38 -2.26 9.28
C LEU A 88 -3.96 -2.39 7.80
N PHE A 89 -2.65 -2.45 7.54
CA PHE A 89 -2.12 -2.70 6.19
C PHE A 89 -2.54 -4.06 5.64
N LEU A 90 -2.41 -5.13 6.43
CA LEU A 90 -2.81 -6.49 6.02
C LEU A 90 -4.32 -6.58 5.79
N MET A 91 -5.12 -5.90 6.60
CA MET A 91 -6.56 -5.80 6.41
C MET A 91 -6.90 -5.12 5.08
N TYR A 92 -6.23 -4.02 4.74
CA TYR A 92 -6.38 -3.37 3.45
C TYR A 92 -6.04 -4.31 2.29
N GLN A 93 -4.89 -4.98 2.37
CA GLN A 93 -4.44 -5.92 1.35
C GLN A 93 -5.42 -7.08 1.13
N GLN A 94 -5.97 -7.61 2.23
CA GLN A 94 -7.02 -8.62 2.17
C GLN A 94 -8.30 -8.10 1.53
N HIS A 95 -8.72 -6.89 1.87
CA HIS A 95 -9.90 -6.27 1.29
C HIS A 95 -9.75 -6.16 -0.25
N ILE A 96 -8.66 -5.56 -0.74
CA ILE A 96 -8.46 -5.39 -2.19
C ILE A 96 -8.32 -6.73 -2.93
N SER A 97 -7.65 -7.71 -2.31
CA SER A 97 -7.45 -9.05 -2.86
C SER A 97 -8.78 -9.77 -3.03
N ARG A 98 -9.62 -9.80 -1.98
CA ARG A 98 -10.91 -10.47 -2.00
C ARG A 98 -11.91 -9.78 -2.94
N THR A 99 -11.94 -8.45 -2.97
CA THR A 99 -12.81 -7.68 -3.88
C THR A 99 -12.46 -7.96 -5.34
N SER A 100 -11.16 -7.98 -5.68
CA SER A 100 -10.68 -8.34 -7.01
C SER A 100 -11.06 -9.78 -7.40
N MET A 101 -10.85 -10.76 -6.51
CA MET A 101 -11.22 -12.16 -6.77
C MET A 101 -12.72 -12.38 -6.94
N ALA A 102 -13.54 -11.62 -6.21
CA ALA A 102 -15.00 -11.68 -6.33
C ALA A 102 -15.54 -10.94 -7.57
N GLY A 103 -14.68 -10.27 -8.35
CA GLY A 103 -15.09 -9.44 -9.49
C GLY A 103 -15.98 -8.25 -9.10
N LYS A 104 -15.91 -7.81 -7.84
CA LYS A 104 -16.72 -6.70 -7.32
C LYS A 104 -16.01 -5.37 -7.55
N ALA A 105 -16.80 -4.30 -7.60
CA ALA A 105 -16.26 -2.95 -7.60
C ALA A 105 -15.49 -2.69 -6.29
N PRO A 106 -14.38 -1.93 -6.33
CA PRO A 106 -13.68 -1.44 -5.14
C PRO A 106 -14.62 -0.68 -4.18
N ASP A 107 -14.55 -0.99 -2.88
CA ASP A 107 -15.12 -0.12 -1.84
C ASP A 107 -14.15 1.05 -1.59
N THR A 108 -14.34 2.13 -2.35
CA THR A 108 -13.41 3.26 -2.35
C THR A 108 -13.47 4.05 -1.05
N GLU A 109 -14.61 4.05 -0.33
CA GLU A 109 -14.73 4.70 0.98
C GLU A 109 -13.88 4.00 2.03
N PHE A 110 -14.00 2.66 2.12
CA PHE A 110 -13.14 1.84 2.97
C PHE A 110 -11.66 2.07 2.66
N GLN A 111 -11.30 2.05 1.38
CA GLN A 111 -9.90 2.16 0.95
C GLN A 111 -9.30 3.52 1.25
N ILE A 112 -10.02 4.61 0.95
CA ILE A 112 -9.57 5.98 1.24
C ILE A 112 -9.40 6.18 2.74
N GLU A 113 -10.38 5.76 3.54
CA GLU A 113 -10.31 5.93 4.99
C GLU A 113 -9.17 5.12 5.60
N THR A 114 -8.99 3.87 5.17
CA THR A 114 -7.87 3.03 5.63
C THR A 114 -6.52 3.65 5.29
N MET A 115 -6.37 4.22 4.09
CA MET A 115 -5.14 4.90 3.69
C MET A 115 -4.89 6.19 4.45
N ASN A 116 -5.93 6.96 4.76
CA ASN A 116 -5.81 8.16 5.61
C ASN A 116 -5.33 7.80 7.02
N ILE A 117 -5.87 6.73 7.61
CA ILE A 117 -5.46 6.26 8.93
C ILE A 117 -4.00 5.77 8.88
N LEU A 118 -3.63 4.95 7.89
CA LEU A 118 -2.25 4.47 7.72
C LEU A 118 -1.25 5.61 7.51
N GLU A 119 -1.59 6.59 6.68
CA GLU A 119 -0.74 7.77 6.48
C GLU A 119 -0.53 8.53 7.78
N ASN A 120 -1.60 8.85 8.50
CA ASN A 120 -1.52 9.60 9.75
C ASN A 120 -0.72 8.82 10.80
N GLU A 121 -0.98 7.53 10.95
CA GLU A 121 -0.34 6.73 11.99
C GLU A 121 1.15 6.49 11.70
N THR A 122 1.52 6.21 10.45
CA THR A 122 2.93 6.08 10.09
C THR A 122 3.67 7.40 10.25
N ARG A 123 3.04 8.53 9.92
CA ARG A 123 3.60 9.86 10.17
C ARG A 123 3.77 10.13 11.67
N GLU A 124 2.80 9.78 12.51
CA GLU A 124 2.84 10.01 13.96
C GLU A 124 3.91 9.14 14.67
N VAL A 125 4.00 7.87 14.30
CA VAL A 125 4.92 6.90 14.92
C VAL A 125 6.33 7.04 14.39
N TYR A 126 6.49 7.18 13.07
CA TYR A 126 7.79 7.09 12.39
C TYR A 126 8.34 8.42 11.90
N GLY A 127 7.52 9.48 11.89
CA GLY A 127 7.86 10.76 11.27
C GLY A 127 7.96 10.71 9.74
N LYS A 128 7.55 9.59 9.12
CA LYS A 128 7.66 9.34 7.67
C LYS A 128 6.57 8.39 7.21
N VAL A 129 6.02 8.64 6.02
CA VAL A 129 4.99 7.81 5.38
C VAL A 129 5.65 6.89 4.35
N PRO A 130 5.54 5.56 4.47
CA PRO A 130 5.99 4.61 3.44
C PRO A 130 5.44 4.89 2.02
N ALA A 131 6.27 4.70 0.99
CA ALA A 131 5.90 4.94 -0.42
C ALA A 131 4.62 4.18 -0.85
N ILE A 132 4.45 2.95 -0.35
CA ILE A 132 3.29 2.10 -0.62
C ILE A 132 1.96 2.76 -0.23
N ILE A 133 1.94 3.60 0.80
CA ILE A 133 0.74 4.30 1.25
C ILE A 133 0.35 5.40 0.25
N TYR A 134 1.31 6.16 -0.27
CA TYR A 134 1.05 7.16 -1.31
C TYR A 134 0.44 6.51 -2.56
N ILE A 135 0.96 5.35 -2.95
CA ILE A 135 0.48 4.60 -4.12
C ILE A 135 -0.96 4.13 -3.91
N TYR A 136 -1.24 3.39 -2.84
CA TYR A 136 -2.59 2.88 -2.59
C TYR A 136 -3.61 3.98 -2.28
N LYS A 137 -3.17 5.09 -1.68
CA LYS A 137 -4.01 6.28 -1.50
C LYS A 137 -4.36 6.91 -2.85
N ALA A 138 -3.40 7.04 -3.77
CA ALA A 138 -3.67 7.54 -5.11
C ALA A 138 -4.63 6.62 -5.88
N GLU A 139 -4.43 5.31 -5.83
CA GLU A 139 -5.31 4.32 -6.49
C GLU A 139 -6.75 4.39 -5.95
N SER A 140 -6.91 4.46 -4.63
CA SER A 140 -8.23 4.53 -3.99
C SER A 140 -8.98 5.83 -4.27
N LEU A 141 -8.27 6.97 -4.29
CA LEU A 141 -8.83 8.26 -4.70
C LEU A 141 -9.20 8.29 -6.19
N ASP A 142 -8.38 7.67 -7.05
CA ASP A 142 -8.66 7.59 -8.48
C ASP A 142 -9.92 6.77 -8.77
N GLY A 143 -10.06 5.63 -8.07
CA GLY A 143 -11.26 4.80 -8.10
C GLY A 143 -12.53 5.53 -7.62
N ALA A 144 -12.39 6.51 -6.73
CA ALA A 144 -13.49 7.38 -6.30
C ALA A 144 -13.72 8.60 -7.22
N GLY A 145 -12.96 8.76 -8.31
CA GLY A 145 -13.06 9.90 -9.21
C GLY A 145 -12.51 11.22 -8.66
N LYS A 146 -11.75 11.19 -7.55
CA LYS A 146 -11.22 12.37 -6.85
C LYS A 146 -9.91 12.90 -7.45
N LYS A 147 -9.95 13.30 -8.73
CA LYS A 147 -8.74 13.58 -9.53
C LYS A 147 -7.80 14.66 -8.95
N SER A 148 -8.31 15.69 -8.30
CA SER A 148 -7.50 16.73 -7.66
C SER A 148 -6.74 16.22 -6.44
N GLU A 149 -7.38 15.37 -5.63
CA GLU A 149 -6.76 14.72 -4.46
C GLU A 149 -5.67 13.73 -4.91
N VAL A 150 -5.93 12.97 -6.00
CA VAL A 150 -4.92 12.08 -6.61
C VAL A 150 -3.64 12.85 -6.94
N LYS A 151 -3.76 13.97 -7.66
CA LYS A 151 -2.61 14.80 -8.02
C LYS A 151 -1.81 15.24 -6.80
N THR A 152 -2.51 15.71 -5.75
CA THR A 152 -1.87 16.18 -4.51
C THR A 152 -1.08 15.07 -3.83
N VAL A 153 -1.65 13.86 -3.75
CA VAL A 153 -0.99 12.69 -3.14
C VAL A 153 0.22 12.26 -3.96
N LEU A 154 0.11 12.24 -5.29
CA LEU A 154 1.21 11.86 -6.18
C LEU A 154 2.36 12.88 -6.14
N ASP A 155 2.06 14.18 -6.16
CA ASP A 155 3.06 15.24 -6.05
C ASP A 155 3.84 15.11 -4.72
N GLN A 156 3.14 14.88 -3.61
CA GLN A 156 3.77 14.68 -2.30
C GLN A 156 4.59 13.38 -2.26
N GLY A 157 4.06 12.30 -2.82
CA GLY A 157 4.76 11.02 -2.92
C GLY A 157 6.06 11.15 -3.69
N LEU A 158 6.05 11.76 -4.88
CA LEU A 158 7.25 11.98 -5.70
C LEU A 158 8.25 12.93 -5.05
N LYS A 159 7.79 13.91 -4.27
CA LYS A 159 8.68 14.76 -3.49
C LYS A 159 9.45 13.97 -2.43
N GLU A 160 8.82 12.99 -1.79
CA GLU A 160 9.46 12.15 -0.76
C GLU A 160 10.23 10.96 -1.35
N TYR A 161 9.81 10.47 -2.51
CA TYR A 161 10.34 9.27 -3.18
C TYR A 161 10.54 9.53 -4.69
N PRO A 162 11.52 10.37 -5.07
CA PRO A 162 11.72 10.79 -6.45
C PRO A 162 12.10 9.65 -7.39
N ASP A 163 12.65 8.55 -6.88
CA ASP A 163 13.06 7.37 -7.66
C ASP A 163 11.97 6.28 -7.73
N SER A 164 10.80 6.52 -7.15
CA SER A 164 9.70 5.56 -7.18
C SER A 164 9.13 5.42 -8.59
N VAL A 165 9.34 4.26 -9.21
CA VAL A 165 8.80 3.97 -10.55
C VAL A 165 7.27 3.98 -10.53
N PRO A 166 6.58 3.35 -9.55
CA PRO A 166 5.12 3.43 -9.47
C PRO A 166 4.58 4.86 -9.36
N LEU A 167 5.18 5.71 -8.53
CA LEU A 167 4.72 7.11 -8.38
C LEU A 167 4.97 7.92 -9.67
N LYS A 168 6.10 7.71 -10.35
CA LYS A 168 6.36 8.32 -11.67
C LYS A 168 5.34 7.88 -12.70
N VAL A 169 5.04 6.58 -12.76
CA VAL A 169 4.02 6.01 -13.67
C VAL A 169 2.66 6.64 -13.41
N TYR A 170 2.17 6.63 -12.18
CA TYR A 170 0.86 7.20 -11.87
C TYR A 170 0.80 8.71 -12.12
N THR A 171 1.88 9.43 -11.83
CA THR A 171 1.96 10.87 -12.13
C THR A 171 1.90 11.12 -13.63
N TYR A 172 2.64 10.35 -14.45
CA TYR A 172 2.55 10.43 -15.91
C TYR A 172 1.13 10.11 -16.40
N LEU A 173 0.49 9.05 -15.88
CA LEU A 173 -0.86 8.69 -16.30
C LEU A 173 -1.87 9.81 -16.00
N ASN A 174 -1.70 10.53 -14.89
CA ASN A 174 -2.53 11.65 -14.47
C ASN A 174 -2.26 12.96 -15.24
N THR A 175 -1.00 13.27 -15.53
CA THR A 175 -0.57 14.59 -16.03
C THR A 175 -0.14 14.62 -17.49
N LYS A 176 0.25 13.48 -18.05
CA LYS A 176 0.91 13.34 -19.35
C LYS A 176 2.25 14.10 -19.44
N ASP A 177 2.99 14.20 -18.33
CA ASP A 177 4.33 14.81 -18.31
C ASP A 177 5.34 13.99 -19.13
N GLU A 178 5.82 14.58 -20.23
CA GLU A 178 6.78 13.96 -21.15
C GLU A 178 8.18 13.78 -20.53
N VAL A 179 8.56 14.57 -19.51
CA VAL A 179 9.83 14.37 -18.80
C VAL A 179 9.80 13.06 -18.03
N LEU A 180 8.71 12.80 -17.30
CA LEU A 180 8.50 11.54 -16.58
C LEU A 180 8.41 10.35 -17.55
N LYS A 181 7.70 10.52 -18.66
CA LYS A 181 7.61 9.50 -19.71
C LYS A 181 8.99 9.11 -20.24
N ASN A 182 9.81 10.10 -20.61
CA ASN A 182 11.15 9.86 -21.15
C ASN A 182 12.07 9.19 -20.12
N ASP A 183 11.99 9.59 -18.85
CA ASP A 183 12.71 8.92 -17.76
C ASP A 183 12.29 7.44 -17.63
N LEU A 184 10.99 7.16 -17.58
CA LEU A 184 10.45 5.80 -17.45
C LEU A 184 10.87 4.90 -18.61
N VAL A 185 10.76 5.37 -19.85
CA VAL A 185 11.11 4.59 -21.05
C VAL A 185 12.62 4.35 -21.14
N LYS A 186 13.43 5.33 -20.75
CA LYS A 186 14.89 5.22 -20.83
C LYS A 186 15.49 4.38 -19.71
N ASN A 187 15.02 4.59 -18.48
CA ASN A 187 15.68 4.07 -17.27
C ASN A 187 14.96 2.86 -16.67
N HIS A 188 13.67 2.66 -16.98
CA HIS A 188 12.86 1.57 -16.44
C HIS A 188 12.03 0.81 -17.51
N PRO A 189 12.56 0.53 -18.72
CA PRO A 189 11.78 -0.05 -19.82
C PRO A 189 11.22 -1.45 -19.49
N ASN A 190 11.88 -2.19 -18.60
CA ASN A 190 11.49 -3.54 -18.22
C ASN A 190 10.56 -3.59 -17.01
N HIS A 191 10.33 -2.46 -16.35
CA HIS A 191 9.48 -2.43 -15.17
C HIS A 191 8.04 -2.80 -15.53
N TRP A 192 7.45 -3.72 -14.77
CA TRP A 192 6.14 -4.29 -15.09
C TRP A 192 5.04 -3.24 -15.29
N MET A 193 5.04 -2.13 -14.53
CA MET A 193 4.07 -1.04 -14.73
C MET A 193 4.27 -0.30 -16.06
N VAL A 194 5.51 -0.02 -16.45
CA VAL A 194 5.82 0.65 -17.72
C VAL A 194 5.29 -0.19 -18.89
N GLN A 195 5.51 -1.51 -18.81
CA GLN A 195 4.99 -2.47 -19.79
C GLN A 195 3.46 -2.59 -19.75
N GLN A 196 2.88 -2.73 -18.55
CA GLN A 196 1.43 -2.91 -18.36
C GLN A 196 0.62 -1.73 -18.92
N PHE A 197 1.11 -0.51 -18.72
CA PHE A 197 0.46 0.70 -19.20
C PHE A 197 0.91 1.13 -20.60
N GLY A 198 1.78 0.36 -21.26
CA GLY A 198 2.23 0.62 -22.62
C GLY A 198 2.93 1.96 -22.80
N ILE A 199 3.70 2.40 -21.80
CA ILE A 199 4.45 3.66 -21.84
C ILE A 199 5.65 3.47 -22.77
N LYS A 200 5.66 4.20 -23.89
CA LYS A 200 6.64 4.08 -24.98
C LYS A 200 7.04 5.45 -25.51
#